data_AF-A0A660KVR4-F1
#
_entry.id   AF-A0A660KVR4-F1
#
_cell.length_a   1.000
_cell.length_b   1.000
_cell.length_c   1.000
_cell.angle_alpha   90.00
_cell.angle_beta   90.00
_cell.angle_gamma   90.00
#
_symmetry.space_group_name_H-M   'P 1'
#
loop_
_entity.id
_entity.type
_entity.pdbx_description
1 polymer ?
#
loop_
_entity_poly.entity_id
_entity_poly.type
_entity_poly.pdbx_seq_one_letter_code
_entity_poly.pdbx_strand_id
1 'polypeptide(L)'
;MPTSFFLEMWRPEGYTFFGCGESLVVGKGDVLTVTRGGKAARWRGNLLAQLRGVLATRRAPRWPGLPPFFGGFVGYVAYDAARAIERLPVRAVDDLALPEVYLMET
;
A
#
# COMPACT_ATOMS: atom_id res chain seq x y z
N MET A 1 10.27 -12.40 -2.13
CA MET A 1 11.32 -11.43 -2.45
C MET A 1 11.19 -10.29 -1.47
N PRO A 2 12.27 -9.88 -0.79
CA PRO A 2 12.23 -8.74 0.12
C PRO A 2 11.94 -7.48 -0.69
N THR A 3 10.94 -6.72 -0.26
CA THR A 3 10.67 -5.37 -0.78
C THR A 3 11.45 -4.36 0.06
N SER A 4 11.87 -3.26 -0.56
CA SER A 4 12.56 -2.16 0.12
C SER A 4 12.03 -0.83 -0.37
N PHE A 5 12.20 0.21 0.43
CA PHE A 5 11.89 1.58 0.03
C PHE A 5 12.94 2.57 0.53
N PHE A 6 12.98 3.71 -0.13
CA PHE A 6 13.70 4.91 0.26
C PHE A 6 12.75 6.10 0.06
N LEU A 7 12.55 6.90 1.11
CA LEU A 7 11.72 8.10 1.07
C LEU A 7 12.53 9.27 1.63
N GLU A 8 12.68 10.32 0.84
CA GLU A 8 13.37 11.54 1.24
C GLU A 8 12.38 12.71 1.23
N MET A 9 12.32 13.44 2.34
CA MET A 9 11.54 14.67 2.43
C MET A 9 12.45 15.87 2.19
N TRP A 10 12.35 16.47 1.00
CA TRP A 10 13.18 17.62 0.66
C TRP A 10 12.70 18.91 1.34
N ARG A 11 13.16 19.15 2.57
CA ARG A 11 12.97 20.38 3.38
C ARG A 11 14.03 20.44 4.50
N PRO A 12 14.30 21.61 5.11
CA PRO A 12 15.37 21.77 6.11
C PRO A 12 15.26 20.85 7.33
N GLU A 13 14.05 20.68 7.86
CA GLU A 13 13.71 19.70 8.91
C GLU A 13 13.16 18.38 8.35
N GLY A 14 13.67 17.98 7.17
CA GLY A 14 13.26 16.78 6.45
C GLY A 14 13.76 15.49 7.11
N TYR A 15 13.05 14.41 6.84
CA TYR A 15 13.45 13.06 7.25
C TYR A 15 13.76 12.22 6.02
N THR A 16 14.72 11.31 6.18
CA THR A 16 14.99 10.23 5.23
C THR A 16 14.62 8.91 5.88
N PHE A 17 13.75 8.15 5.23
CA PHE A 17 13.31 6.84 5.67
C PHE A 17 13.82 5.76 4.72
N PHE A 18 14.32 4.68 5.30
CA PHE A 18 14.63 3.45 4.59
C PHE A 18 14.00 2.29 5.33
N GLY A 19 13.65 1.24 4.60
CA GLY A 19 13.12 0.04 5.22
C GLY A 19 13.10 -1.12 4.26
N CYS A 20 13.01 -2.32 4.84
CA CYS A 20 12.87 -3.58 4.12
C CYS A 20 11.83 -4.44 4.84
N GLY A 21 11.01 -5.13 4.07
CA GLY A 21 9.94 -5.97 4.59
C GLY A 21 9.64 -7.14 3.67
N GLU A 22 9.18 -8.23 4.28
CA GLU A 22 8.73 -9.44 3.56
C GLU A 22 7.22 -9.52 3.43
N SER A 23 6.51 -8.58 4.06
CA SER A 23 5.05 -8.51 4.04
C SER A 23 4.57 -7.51 2.99
N LEU A 24 3.63 -7.94 2.15
CA LEU A 24 3.20 -7.19 0.97
C LEU A 24 1.68 -7.25 0.80
N VAL A 25 1.08 -6.12 0.48
CA VAL A 25 -0.34 -5.97 0.14
C VAL A 25 -0.42 -5.59 -1.34
N VAL A 26 -1.06 -6.43 -2.15
CA VAL A 26 -1.25 -6.20 -3.59
C VAL A 26 -2.73 -6.23 -3.92
N GLY A 27 -3.22 -5.19 -4.58
CA GLY A 27 -4.57 -5.09 -5.12
C GLY A 27 -4.58 -5.20 -6.63
N LYS A 28 -5.40 -6.10 -7.20
CA LYS A 28 -5.72 -6.09 -8.63
C LYS A 28 -7.22 -6.26 -8.84
N GLY A 29 -7.89 -5.28 -9.44
CA GLY A 29 -9.34 -5.29 -9.67
C GLY A 29 -10.14 -5.38 -8.36
N ASP A 30 -10.94 -6.43 -8.21
CA ASP A 30 -11.74 -6.71 -7.01
C ASP A 30 -11.02 -7.58 -5.98
N VAL A 31 -9.73 -7.83 -6.16
CA VAL A 31 -8.95 -8.77 -5.35
C VAL A 31 -7.88 -8.03 -4.56
N LEU A 32 -7.84 -8.27 -3.25
CA LEU A 32 -6.72 -7.91 -2.39
C LEU A 32 -5.98 -9.17 -1.96
N THR A 33 -4.66 -9.19 -2.13
CA THR A 33 -3.75 -10.25 -1.68
C THR A 33 -2.81 -9.68 -0.64
N VAL A 34 -2.72 -10.33 0.53
CA VAL A 34 -1.76 -9.97 1.58
C VAL A 34 -0.84 -11.16 1.81
N THR A 35 0.44 -10.94 1.60
CA THR A 35 1.50 -11.93 1.84
C THR A 35 2.23 -11.57 3.12
N ARG A 36 2.35 -12.51 4.06
CA ARG A 36 3.08 -12.36 5.33
C ARG A 36 3.80 -13.67 5.65
N GLY A 37 5.11 -13.63 5.90
CA GLY A 37 5.90 -14.81 6.27
C GLY A 37 5.74 -15.99 5.29
N GLY A 38 5.70 -15.69 3.98
CA GLY A 38 5.52 -16.69 2.92
C GLY A 38 4.08 -17.20 2.72
N LYS A 39 3.12 -16.81 3.56
CA LYS A 39 1.70 -17.17 3.40
C LYS A 39 0.93 -16.04 2.74
N ALA A 40 0.14 -16.36 1.72
CA ALA A 40 -0.74 -15.40 1.06
C ALA A 40 -2.20 -15.65 1.46
N ALA A 41 -2.88 -14.59 1.89
CA ALA A 41 -4.33 -14.56 2.07
C ALA A 41 -4.94 -13.65 1.01
N ARG A 42 -6.12 -14.03 0.51
CA ARG A 42 -6.80 -13.33 -0.59
C ARG A 42 -8.24 -13.07 -0.23
N TRP A 43 -8.68 -11.83 -0.47
CA TRP A 43 -10.06 -11.39 -0.31
C TRP A 43 -10.57 -10.87 -1.65
N ARG A 44 -11.87 -11.06 -1.89
CA ARG A 44 -12.60 -10.49 -3.02
C ARG A 44 -13.61 -9.45 -2.54
N GLY A 45 -13.87 -8.44 -3.36
CA GLY A 45 -14.87 -7.41 -3.11
C GLY A 45 -14.35 -6.01 -3.42
N ASN A 46 -14.92 -4.99 -2.78
CA ASN A 46 -14.46 -3.62 -2.99
C ASN A 46 -13.01 -3.45 -2.50
N LEU A 47 -12.10 -3.15 -3.42
CA LEU A 47 -10.66 -3.13 -3.16
C LEU A 47 -10.27 -2.18 -2.03
N LEU A 48 -10.77 -0.94 -2.07
CA LEU A 48 -10.43 0.07 -1.06
C LEU A 48 -11.08 -0.23 0.30
N ALA A 49 -12.25 -0.87 0.33
CA ALA A 49 -12.87 -1.32 1.58
C ALA A 49 -12.04 -2.43 2.25
N GLN A 50 -11.57 -3.41 1.47
CA GLN A 50 -10.69 -4.47 1.95
C GLN A 50 -9.35 -3.89 2.43
N LEU A 51 -8.75 -3.00 1.63
CA LEU A 51 -7.51 -2.31 1.98
C LEU A 51 -7.64 -1.58 3.31
N ARG A 52 -8.72 -0.82 3.51
CA ARG A 52 -9.00 -0.14 4.77
C ARG A 52 -9.02 -1.10 5.96
N GLY A 53 -9.58 -2.29 5.79
CA GLY A 53 -9.56 -3.35 6.80
C GLY A 53 -8.14 -3.80 7.16
N VAL A 54 -7.30 -4.03 6.15
CA VAL A 54 -5.89 -4.41 6.35
C VAL A 54 -5.11 -3.30 7.05
N LEU A 55 -5.22 -2.05 6.58
CA LEU A 55 -4.54 -0.90 7.20
C LEU A 55 -4.97 -0.69 8.65
N ALA A 56 -6.22 -0.99 9.00
CA ALA A 56 -6.70 -0.87 10.38
C ALA A 56 -6.05 -1.87 11.35
N THR A 57 -5.50 -2.99 10.85
CA THR A 57 -4.85 -4.01 11.70
C THR A 57 -3.53 -3.54 12.31
N ARG A 58 -2.91 -2.49 11.75
CA ARG A 58 -1.60 -1.97 12.15
C ARG A 58 -1.66 -0.45 12.23
N ARG A 59 -1.86 0.07 13.45
CA ARG A 59 -1.73 1.50 13.73
C ARG A 59 -0.48 1.74 14.56
N ALA A 60 0.41 2.57 14.04
CA ALA A 60 1.58 2.98 14.79
C ALA A 60 1.19 3.98 15.89
N PRO A 61 1.75 3.85 17.12
CA PRO A 61 1.48 4.78 18.21
C PRO A 61 2.03 6.16 17.89
N ARG A 62 1.27 7.22 18.22
CA ARG A 62 1.74 8.61 18.07
C ARG A 62 2.27 9.10 19.41
N TRP A 63 3.58 9.31 19.50
CA TRP A 63 4.23 9.92 20.66
C TRP A 63 4.93 11.24 20.29
N PRO A 64 4.94 12.24 21.18
CA PRO A 64 5.71 13.46 20.98
C PRO A 64 7.19 13.15 20.73
N GLY A 65 7.77 13.75 19.69
CA GLY A 65 9.19 13.60 19.37
C GLY A 65 9.54 12.43 18.44
N LEU A 66 8.59 11.57 18.07
CA LEU A 66 8.83 10.57 17.02
C LEU A 66 8.83 11.21 15.61
N PRO A 67 9.59 10.65 14.64
CA PRO A 67 9.53 11.07 13.23
C PRO A 67 8.10 11.01 12.67
N PRO A 68 7.76 11.65 11.53
CA PRO A 68 6.41 11.56 10.98
C PRO A 68 6.02 10.14 10.50
N PHE A 69 7.02 9.27 10.27
CA PHE A 69 6.83 7.87 9.90
C PHE A 69 7.76 6.98 10.72
N PHE A 70 7.19 5.99 11.43
CA PHE A 70 7.91 5.05 12.31
C PHE A 70 7.38 3.62 12.17
N GLY A 71 6.91 3.30 10.96
CA GLY A 71 6.34 2.01 10.61
C GLY A 71 4.90 2.11 10.10
N GLY A 72 4.48 1.09 9.37
CA GLY A 72 3.17 1.01 8.73
C GLY A 72 3.27 0.41 7.33
N PHE A 73 2.62 1.07 6.37
CA PHE A 73 2.56 0.63 4.99
C PHE A 73 3.16 1.68 4.08
N VAL A 74 4.04 1.26 3.17
CA VAL A 74 4.72 2.14 2.20
C VAL A 74 4.60 1.56 0.81
N GLY A 75 4.27 2.40 -0.17
CA GLY A 75 4.15 2.00 -1.57
C GLY A 75 3.23 2.96 -2.30
N TYR A 76 2.39 2.43 -3.19
CA TYR A 76 1.50 3.24 -4.01
C TYR A 76 0.07 2.70 -4.08
N VAL A 77 -0.83 3.61 -4.44
CA VAL A 77 -2.20 3.35 -4.89
C VAL A 77 -2.31 3.97 -6.28
N ALA A 78 -2.56 3.14 -7.29
CA ALA A 78 -2.60 3.59 -8.67
C ALA A 78 -3.88 4.37 -8.98
N TYR A 79 -3.85 5.13 -10.08
CA TYR A 79 -4.97 5.93 -10.53
C TYR A 79 -6.25 5.10 -10.74
N ASP A 80 -6.13 3.90 -11.32
CA ASP A 80 -7.27 3.00 -11.57
C ASP A 80 -7.93 2.47 -10.29
N ALA A 81 -7.33 2.64 -9.10
CA ALA A 81 -8.01 2.36 -7.83
C ALA A 81 -9.26 3.22 -7.63
N ALA A 82 -9.36 4.37 -8.31
CA ALA A 82 -10.57 5.21 -8.31
C ALA A 82 -11.81 4.46 -8.80
N ARG A 83 -11.65 3.42 -9.65
CA ARG A 83 -12.76 2.57 -10.11
C ARG A 83 -13.44 1.79 -8.99
N ALA A 84 -12.80 1.69 -7.82
CA ALA A 84 -13.42 1.09 -6.64
C ALA A 84 -14.41 2.02 -5.93
N ILE A 85 -14.37 3.33 -6.19
CA ILE A 85 -15.28 4.33 -5.57
C ILE A 85 -16.24 4.96 -6.57
N GLU A 86 -15.92 4.92 -7.86
CA GLU A 86 -16.74 5.49 -8.92
C GLU A 86 -16.87 4.56 -10.12
N ARG A 87 -18.02 4.60 -10.80
CA ARG A 87 -18.25 3.88 -12.05
C ARG A 87 -17.65 4.67 -13.22
N LEU A 88 -16.43 4.31 -13.63
CA LEU A 88 -15.75 4.92 -14.77
C LEU A 88 -15.82 4.02 -16.01
N PRO A 89 -16.01 4.59 -17.22
CA PRO A 89 -15.94 3.82 -18.46
C PRO A 89 -14.53 3.24 -18.68
N VAL A 90 -14.44 2.11 -19.37
CA VAL A 90 -13.17 1.50 -19.77
C VAL A 90 -12.93 1.85 -21.24
N ARG A 91 -12.10 2.87 -21.47
CA ARG A 91 -11.72 3.33 -22.81
C ARG A 91 -10.23 3.20 -23.08
N ALA A 92 -9.42 3.39 -22.05
CA ALA A 92 -7.98 3.16 -22.11
C ALA A 92 -7.67 1.66 -22.00
N VAL A 93 -6.64 1.23 -22.71
CA VAL A 93 -6.06 -0.12 -22.58
C VAL A 93 -5.20 -0.16 -21.32
N ASP A 94 -5.26 -1.25 -20.55
CA ASP A 94 -4.35 -1.51 -19.43
C ASP A 94 -3.05 -2.13 -19.97
N ASP A 95 -2.19 -1.30 -20.55
CA ASP A 95 -0.92 -1.69 -21.18
C ASP A 95 0.20 -1.94 -20.16
N LEU A 96 0.15 -1.25 -19.02
CA LEU A 96 1.13 -1.41 -17.93
C LEU A 96 0.84 -2.60 -17.01
N ALA A 97 -0.42 -3.06 -16.94
CA ALA A 97 -0.86 -4.16 -16.09
C ALA A 97 -0.46 -4.02 -14.61
N LEU A 98 -0.33 -2.78 -14.14
CA LEU A 98 0.08 -2.49 -12.76
C LEU A 98 -1.04 -2.88 -11.78
N PRO A 99 -0.70 -3.32 -10.56
CA PRO A 99 -1.67 -3.47 -9.50
C PRO A 99 -2.23 -2.09 -9.09
N GLU A 100 -3.52 -2.00 -8.78
CA GLU A 100 -4.10 -0.75 -8.30
C GLU A 100 -3.64 -0.39 -6.88
N VAL A 101 -3.14 -1.37 -6.12
CA VAL A 101 -2.53 -1.14 -4.79
C VAL A 101 -1.28 -1.98 -4.68
N TYR A 102 -0.18 -1.40 -4.20
CA TYR A 102 1.04 -2.12 -3.87
C TYR A 102 1.68 -1.47 -2.65
N LEU A 103 1.58 -2.12 -1.49
CA LEU A 103 2.10 -1.60 -0.23
C LEU A 103 2.92 -2.65 0.51
N MET A 104 4.15 -2.31 0.83
CA MET A 104 4.99 -3.06 1.76
C MET A 104 4.60 -2.72 3.19
N GLU A 105 4.41 -3.75 4.01
CA GLU A 105 4.22 -3.62 5.46
C GLU A 105 5.59 -3.67 6.15
N THR A 106 5.92 -2.63 6.92
CA THR A 106 7.20 -2.43 7.63
C THR A 106 7.10 -2.78 9.10
#